data_AF-A0A412RKT3-F1
#
_entry.id   AF-A0A412RKT3-F1
#
_cell.length_a   1.000
_cell.length_b   1.000
_cell.length_c   1.000
_cell.angle_alpha   90.00
_cell.angle_beta   90.00
_cell.angle_gamma   90.00
#
_symmetry.space_group_name_H-M   'P 1'
#
loop_
_entity.id
_entity.type
_entity.pdbx_description
1 polymer ?
#
loop_
_entity_poly.entity_id
_entity_poly.type
_entity_poly.pdbx_seq_one_letter_code
_entity_poly.pdbx_strand_id
1 'polypeptide(L)'
;MGSKITEINKETFWQLIEETKNQCGQDMDASISWIKKELLSMPPEQSLQFHTIMHGYRDAADKYGLWTVATLIKEYGCSDDGFIDFRAWLIAQGKDVYMAALENPDSLAKVEKYGDCAFESLNYVGDEAYHELTGRSAYEDCTPEMEERVLEEISGEIKYHPLIEYPLQPPDVVTVYPEIGDMIMKTHGIRFFSKDSSIWNTSLPELKAMVEKGAAEVRKLKKAKQKNRDKPQKRNDPSR
;
A
#
# COMPACT_ATOMS: atom_id res chain seq x y z
N MET A 1 5.20 14.61 -26.44
CA MET A 1 6.09 15.28 -25.48
C MET A 1 5.19 15.77 -24.36
N GLY A 2 5.20 15.09 -23.22
CA GLY A 2 4.46 15.53 -22.04
C GLY A 2 5.02 16.86 -21.55
N SER A 3 4.19 17.70 -20.95
CA SER A 3 4.63 18.92 -20.30
C SER A 3 5.62 18.57 -19.19
N LYS A 4 6.78 19.24 -19.15
CA LYS A 4 7.75 19.05 -18.06
C LYS A 4 7.07 19.38 -16.72
N ILE A 5 7.20 18.50 -15.73
CA ILE A 5 6.75 18.78 -14.36
C ILE A 5 7.64 19.88 -13.78
N THR A 6 7.02 20.96 -13.32
CA THR A 6 7.71 22.13 -12.73
C THR A 6 7.28 22.42 -11.30
N GLU A 7 6.25 21.74 -10.83
CA GLU A 7 5.67 21.86 -9.50
C GLU A 7 5.21 20.47 -9.04
N ILE A 8 5.52 20.13 -7.79
CA ILE A 8 5.10 18.92 -7.11
C ILE A 8 3.88 19.24 -6.27
N ASN A 9 2.77 18.59 -6.60
CA ASN A 9 1.58 18.45 -5.80
C ASN A 9 1.13 16.98 -5.89
N LYS A 10 -0.02 16.64 -5.32
CA LYS A 10 -0.48 15.25 -5.27
C LYS A 10 -0.68 14.64 -6.66
N GLU A 11 -1.17 15.41 -7.61
CA GLU A 11 -1.42 15.00 -8.99
C GLU A 11 -0.10 14.83 -9.75
N THR A 12 0.80 15.82 -9.69
CA THR A 12 2.08 15.77 -10.40
C THR A 12 3.08 14.82 -9.73
N PHE A 13 2.92 14.50 -8.43
CA PHE A 13 3.64 13.42 -7.77
C PHE A 13 3.40 12.09 -8.49
N TRP A 14 2.13 11.73 -8.72
CA TRP A 14 1.81 10.51 -9.46
C TRP A 14 2.25 10.56 -10.92
N GLN A 15 2.17 11.73 -11.56
CA GLN A 15 2.73 11.91 -12.90
C GLN A 15 4.24 11.64 -12.92
N LEU A 16 4.99 12.12 -11.92
CA LEU A 16 6.44 11.88 -11.80
C LEU A 16 6.74 10.39 -11.60
N ILE A 17 5.98 9.68 -10.75
CA ILE A 17 6.12 8.23 -10.55
C ILE A 17 5.80 7.47 -11.86
N GLU A 18 4.76 7.87 -12.59
CA GLU A 18 4.40 7.27 -13.87
C GLU A 18 5.49 7.50 -14.93
N GLU A 19 6.00 8.73 -15.05
CA GLU A 19 7.12 9.06 -15.94
C GLU A 19 8.37 8.26 -15.58
N THR A 20 8.69 8.13 -14.29
CA THR A 20 9.82 7.29 -13.80
C THR A 20 9.67 5.86 -14.29
N LYS A 21 8.49 5.25 -14.07
CA LYS A 21 8.21 3.87 -14.49
C LYS A 21 8.30 3.69 -16.01
N ASN A 22 7.87 4.69 -16.79
CA ASN A 22 7.97 4.66 -18.25
C ASN A 22 9.42 4.76 -18.74
N GLN A 23 10.30 5.48 -18.03
CA GLN A 23 11.71 5.65 -18.42
C GLN A 23 12.60 4.51 -17.91
N CYS A 24 12.34 3.99 -16.71
CA CYS A 24 13.24 3.08 -16.00
C CYS A 24 12.67 1.66 -15.86
N GLY A 25 11.38 1.45 -16.13
CA GLY A 25 10.73 0.15 -15.94
C GLY A 25 10.78 -0.28 -14.47
N GLN A 26 11.38 -1.44 -14.22
CA GLN A 26 11.56 -2.03 -12.88
C GLN A 26 12.98 -1.85 -12.32
N ASP A 27 13.86 -1.12 -13.04
CA ASP A 27 15.19 -0.81 -12.56
C ASP A 27 15.10 0.25 -11.45
N MET A 28 15.23 -0.20 -10.20
CA MET A 28 15.07 0.63 -9.02
C MET A 28 16.17 1.69 -8.91
N ASP A 29 17.43 1.33 -9.20
CA ASP A 29 18.55 2.27 -9.12
C ASP A 29 18.44 3.36 -10.19
N ALA A 30 18.03 2.98 -11.42
CA ALA A 30 17.74 3.93 -12.48
C ALA A 30 16.55 4.83 -12.12
N SER A 31 15.51 4.28 -11.48
CA SER A 31 14.33 5.05 -11.03
C SER A 31 14.71 6.12 -10.00
N ILE A 32 15.53 5.78 -9.00
CA ILE A 32 16.01 6.75 -8.00
C ILE A 32 16.86 7.83 -8.66
N SER A 33 17.80 7.44 -9.53
CA SER A 33 18.64 8.38 -10.27
C SER A 33 17.82 9.35 -11.11
N TRP A 34 16.74 8.86 -11.73
CA TRP A 34 15.84 9.66 -12.56
C TRP A 34 15.00 10.63 -11.72
N ILE A 35 14.34 10.16 -10.66
CA ILE A 35 13.55 11.00 -9.75
C ILE A 35 14.42 12.10 -9.16
N LYS A 36 15.59 11.74 -8.61
CA LYS A 36 16.52 12.70 -8.01
C LYS A 36 16.93 13.79 -9.02
N LYS A 37 17.26 13.39 -10.25
CA LYS A 37 17.62 14.34 -11.31
C LYS A 37 16.49 15.33 -11.61
N GLU A 38 15.25 14.87 -11.71
CA GLU A 38 14.11 15.76 -11.96
C GLU A 38 13.90 16.74 -10.80
N LEU A 39 13.96 16.25 -9.55
CA LEU A 39 13.85 17.05 -8.33
C LEU A 39 14.95 18.13 -8.24
N LEU A 40 16.21 17.78 -8.54
CA LEU A 40 17.34 18.72 -8.58
C LEU A 40 17.21 19.79 -9.68
N SER A 41 16.34 19.58 -10.67
CA SER A 41 16.08 20.57 -11.73
C SER A 41 15.03 21.62 -11.35
N MET A 42 14.44 21.49 -10.17
CA MET A 42 13.40 22.37 -9.62
C MET A 42 13.91 23.11 -8.36
N PRO A 43 13.20 24.16 -7.90
CA PRO A 43 13.50 24.79 -6.63
C PRO A 43 13.44 23.80 -5.43
N PRO A 44 14.21 24.04 -4.35
CA PRO A 44 14.30 23.11 -3.22
C PRO A 44 12.95 22.75 -2.60
N GLU A 45 12.00 23.68 -2.59
CA GLU A 45 10.65 23.48 -2.05
C GLU A 45 9.93 22.31 -2.71
N GLN A 46 10.25 22.00 -3.98
CA GLN A 46 9.67 20.88 -4.70
C GLN A 46 10.18 19.53 -4.20
N SER A 47 11.45 19.46 -3.76
CA SER A 47 12.01 18.25 -3.14
C SER A 47 11.40 18.01 -1.75
N LEU A 48 11.22 19.07 -0.97
CA LEU A 48 10.51 19.01 0.32
C LEU A 48 9.06 18.55 0.12
N GLN A 49 8.35 19.12 -0.86
CA GLN A 49 6.97 18.74 -1.15
C GLN A 49 6.85 17.29 -1.65
N PHE A 50 7.81 16.81 -2.46
CA PHE A 50 7.89 15.40 -2.85
C PHE A 50 8.07 14.51 -1.63
N HIS A 51 9.00 14.85 -0.73
CA HIS A 51 9.23 14.12 0.52
C HIS A 51 7.94 14.03 1.35
N THR A 52 7.26 15.15 1.60
CA THR A 52 6.02 15.19 2.38
C THR A 52 4.90 14.34 1.74
N ILE A 53 4.71 14.43 0.41
CA ILE A 53 3.66 13.65 -0.28
C ILE A 53 3.98 12.15 -0.30
N MET A 54 5.25 11.78 -0.55
CA MET A 54 5.68 10.38 -0.51
C MET A 54 5.39 9.77 0.86
N HIS A 55 5.76 10.50 1.93
CA HIS A 55 5.49 10.09 3.30
C HIS A 55 4.00 10.01 3.61
N GLY A 56 3.20 10.99 3.17
CA GLY A 56 1.75 10.96 3.34
C GLY A 56 1.08 9.74 2.68
N TYR A 57 1.49 9.36 1.47
CA TYR A 57 1.02 8.12 0.84
C TYR A 57 1.52 6.88 1.59
N ARG A 58 2.78 6.85 2.02
CA ARG A 58 3.30 5.73 2.81
C ARG A 58 2.51 5.54 4.11
N ASP A 59 2.18 6.62 4.80
CA ASP A 59 1.49 6.57 6.09
C ASP A 59 0.00 6.25 5.91
N ALA A 60 -0.63 6.73 4.82
CA ALA A 60 -1.99 6.34 4.45
C ALA A 60 -2.10 4.81 4.17
N ALA A 61 -1.03 4.20 3.66
CA ALA A 61 -0.94 2.76 3.45
C ALA A 61 -0.58 1.96 4.72
N ASP A 62 -0.41 2.60 5.90
CA ASP A 62 -0.12 1.91 7.16
C ASP A 62 -1.36 1.20 7.72
N LYS A 63 -1.70 0.06 7.12
CA LYS A 63 -2.94 -0.67 7.41
C LYS A 63 -2.65 -2.13 7.70
N TYR A 64 -3.23 -2.66 8.77
CA TYR A 64 -3.04 -4.06 9.19
C TYR A 64 -3.37 -5.09 8.10
N GLY A 65 -4.45 -4.87 7.34
CA GLY A 65 -4.84 -5.78 6.25
C GLY A 65 -3.84 -5.74 5.10
N LEU A 66 -3.27 -4.56 4.81
CA LEU A 66 -2.21 -4.44 3.81
C LEU A 66 -0.91 -5.07 4.29
N TRP A 67 -0.52 -4.86 5.55
CA TRP A 67 0.61 -5.55 6.18
C TRP A 67 0.43 -7.07 6.11
N THR A 68 -0.77 -7.56 6.44
CA THR A 68 -1.06 -8.99 6.36
C THR A 68 -0.78 -9.51 4.96
N VAL A 69 -1.21 -8.80 3.91
CA VAL A 69 -0.91 -9.20 2.52
C VAL A 69 0.58 -9.08 2.22
N ALA A 70 1.26 -8.01 2.65
CA ALA A 70 2.71 -7.83 2.47
C ALA A 70 3.52 -9.00 3.06
N THR A 71 3.22 -9.41 4.30
CA THR A 71 3.88 -10.57 4.95
C THR A 71 3.68 -11.87 4.17
N LEU A 72 2.59 -11.99 3.41
CA LEU A 72 2.30 -13.20 2.64
C LEU A 72 2.99 -13.20 1.28
N ILE A 73 3.06 -12.05 0.61
CA ILE A 73 3.62 -11.98 -0.75
C ILE A 73 5.14 -11.81 -0.77
N LYS A 74 5.74 -11.32 0.32
CA LYS A 74 7.20 -11.25 0.50
C LYS A 74 7.76 -12.60 0.91
N GLU A 75 8.91 -12.97 0.35
CA GLU A 75 9.48 -14.32 0.57
C GLU A 75 9.90 -14.56 2.03
N TYR A 76 10.40 -13.53 2.71
CA TYR A 76 10.93 -13.60 4.07
C TYR A 76 10.02 -12.94 5.13
N GLY A 77 8.76 -12.69 4.78
CA GLY A 77 7.82 -11.97 5.63
C GLY A 77 8.08 -10.46 5.68
N CYS A 78 7.50 -9.79 6.68
CA CYS A 78 7.51 -8.34 6.78
C CYS A 78 7.78 -7.91 8.23
N SER A 79 8.99 -7.38 8.48
CA SER A 79 9.28 -6.57 9.67
C SER A 79 8.67 -5.17 9.51
N ASP A 80 8.79 -4.34 10.56
CA ASP A 80 8.38 -2.94 10.53
C ASP A 80 9.08 -2.18 9.39
N ASP A 81 10.41 -2.26 9.31
CA ASP A 81 11.21 -1.68 8.21
C ASP A 81 10.82 -2.29 6.85
N GLY A 82 10.65 -3.62 6.82
CA GLY A 82 10.21 -4.29 5.60
C GLY A 82 8.83 -3.86 5.10
N PHE A 83 7.97 -3.34 5.99
CA PHE A 83 6.65 -2.81 5.63
C PHE A 83 6.73 -1.35 5.18
N ILE A 84 7.68 -0.57 5.69
CA ILE A 84 8.03 0.76 5.15
C ILE A 84 8.46 0.59 3.68
N ASP A 85 9.38 -0.34 3.41
CA ASP A 85 9.88 -0.60 2.06
C ASP A 85 8.80 -1.15 1.12
N PHE A 86 7.89 -1.96 1.66
CA PHE A 86 6.75 -2.47 0.90
C PHE A 86 5.80 -1.36 0.46
N ARG A 87 5.51 -0.40 1.35
CA ARG A 87 4.63 0.73 1.03
C ARG A 87 5.28 1.66 0.00
N ALA A 88 6.60 1.86 0.09
CA ALA A 88 7.36 2.57 -0.95
C ALA A 88 7.32 1.81 -2.30
N TRP A 89 7.50 0.50 -2.29
CA TRP A 89 7.33 -0.33 -3.49
C TRP A 89 5.92 -0.25 -4.08
N LEU A 90 4.88 -0.23 -3.23
CA LEU A 90 3.49 -0.09 -3.67
C LEU A 90 3.23 1.26 -4.35
N ILE A 91 3.85 2.34 -3.86
CA ILE A 91 3.81 3.65 -4.52
C ILE A 91 4.49 3.57 -5.90
N ALA A 92 5.65 2.92 -6.00
CA ALA A 92 6.36 2.75 -7.28
C ALA A 92 5.58 1.94 -8.33
N GLN A 93 4.60 1.12 -7.91
CA GLN A 93 3.70 0.45 -8.85
C GLN A 93 2.81 1.43 -9.63
N GLY A 94 2.62 2.65 -9.11
CA GLY A 94 1.81 3.71 -9.69
C GLY A 94 0.44 3.84 -9.03
N LYS A 95 -0.22 4.98 -9.31
CA LYS A 95 -1.45 5.42 -8.64
C LYS A 95 -2.57 4.36 -8.65
N ASP A 96 -2.86 3.79 -9.80
CA ASP A 96 -3.99 2.87 -9.95
C ASP A 96 -3.79 1.58 -9.14
N VAL A 97 -2.56 1.04 -9.12
CA VAL A 97 -2.24 -0.15 -8.33
C VAL A 97 -2.28 0.17 -6.85
N TYR A 98 -1.71 1.31 -6.44
CA TYR A 98 -1.74 1.77 -5.06
C TYR A 98 -3.18 1.92 -4.54
N MET A 99 -4.03 2.62 -5.28
CA MET A 99 -5.44 2.84 -4.91
C MET A 99 -6.22 1.53 -4.88
N ALA A 100 -6.03 0.66 -5.90
CA ALA A 100 -6.69 -0.64 -5.95
C ALA A 100 -6.28 -1.56 -4.81
N ALA A 101 -5.02 -1.51 -4.36
CA ALA A 101 -4.53 -2.29 -3.23
C ALA A 101 -5.14 -1.85 -1.91
N LEU A 102 -5.40 -0.55 -1.71
CA LEU A 102 -6.06 -0.05 -0.49
C LEU A 102 -7.57 -0.29 -0.50
N GLU A 103 -8.21 -0.26 -1.67
CA GLU A 103 -9.62 -0.63 -1.82
C GLU A 103 -9.86 -2.15 -1.74
N ASN A 104 -8.92 -2.93 -2.25
CA ASN A 104 -8.96 -4.37 -2.26
C ASN A 104 -7.53 -4.96 -2.26
N PRO A 105 -6.97 -5.26 -1.08
CA PRO A 105 -5.64 -5.85 -0.98
C PRO A 105 -5.44 -7.16 -1.77
N ASP A 106 -6.54 -7.87 -2.09
CA ASP A 106 -6.50 -9.07 -2.94
C ASP A 106 -5.99 -8.79 -4.37
N SER A 107 -6.11 -7.55 -4.84
CA SER A 107 -5.65 -7.14 -6.18
C SER A 107 -4.14 -7.31 -6.36
N LEU A 108 -3.35 -7.27 -5.29
CA LEU A 108 -1.90 -7.50 -5.31
C LEU A 108 -1.52 -8.92 -5.77
N ALA A 109 -2.48 -9.85 -5.80
CA ALA A 109 -2.26 -11.16 -6.38
C ALA A 109 -1.86 -11.10 -7.88
N LYS A 110 -2.35 -10.08 -8.59
CA LYS A 110 -2.14 -9.89 -10.04
C LYS A 110 -1.00 -8.95 -10.38
N VAL A 111 -0.45 -8.27 -9.38
CA VAL A 111 0.65 -7.32 -9.57
C VAL A 111 1.95 -8.09 -9.74
N GLU A 112 2.73 -7.68 -10.74
CA GLU A 112 4.06 -8.20 -10.99
C GLU A 112 5.02 -7.82 -9.85
N LYS A 113 5.70 -8.82 -9.29
CA LYS A 113 6.54 -8.67 -8.11
C LYS A 113 7.98 -8.58 -8.57
N TYR A 114 8.66 -7.51 -8.17
CA TYR A 114 10.09 -7.28 -8.41
C TYR A 114 10.74 -6.72 -7.14
N GLY A 115 12.04 -6.93 -6.98
CA GLY A 115 12.82 -6.50 -5.82
C GLY A 115 12.23 -6.93 -4.47
N ASP A 116 11.73 -8.17 -4.36
CA ASP A 116 11.07 -8.72 -3.15
C ASP A 116 9.95 -7.82 -2.59
N CYS A 117 9.27 -7.08 -3.46
CA CYS A 117 8.25 -6.10 -3.09
C CYS A 117 8.78 -5.07 -2.07
N ALA A 118 10.05 -4.66 -2.18
CA ALA A 118 10.70 -3.70 -1.29
C ALA A 118 11.43 -2.64 -2.10
N PHE A 119 11.21 -1.36 -1.78
CA PHE A 119 11.90 -0.24 -2.44
C PHE A 119 12.35 0.82 -1.43
N GLU A 120 13.32 0.44 -0.60
CA GLU A 120 13.86 1.24 0.50
C GLU A 120 14.29 2.65 0.05
N SER A 121 15.13 2.74 -0.98
CA SER A 121 15.73 4.00 -1.43
C SER A 121 14.71 5.07 -1.87
N LEU A 122 13.50 4.67 -2.27
CA LEU A 122 12.45 5.61 -2.64
C LEU A 122 11.97 6.44 -1.45
N ASN A 123 12.09 5.92 -0.21
CA ASN A 123 11.79 6.67 1.01
C ASN A 123 12.70 7.89 1.19
N TYR A 124 13.92 7.85 0.65
CA TYR A 124 14.97 8.83 0.96
C TYR A 124 15.21 9.83 -0.17
N VAL A 125 14.83 9.52 -1.42
CA VAL A 125 15.20 10.33 -2.60
C VAL A 125 14.76 11.80 -2.53
N GLY A 126 13.61 12.09 -1.89
CA GLY A 126 13.15 13.45 -1.68
C GLY A 126 14.02 14.25 -0.70
N ASP A 127 14.43 13.60 0.40
CA ASP A 127 15.36 14.17 1.38
C ASP A 127 16.76 14.35 0.78
N GLU A 128 17.26 13.35 0.04
CA GLU A 128 18.56 13.44 -0.63
C GLU A 128 18.65 14.62 -1.61
N ALA A 129 17.60 14.83 -2.42
CA ALA A 129 17.54 15.97 -3.34
C ALA A 129 17.45 17.30 -2.58
N TYR A 130 16.63 17.37 -1.53
CA TYR A 130 16.50 18.56 -0.69
C TYR A 130 17.81 18.91 0.01
N HIS A 131 18.51 17.91 0.55
CA HIS A 131 19.80 18.06 1.19
C HIS A 131 20.87 18.56 0.23
N GLU A 132 20.91 18.04 -1.00
CA GLU A 132 21.86 18.49 -2.01
C GLU A 132 21.64 19.95 -2.43
N LEU A 133 20.37 20.39 -2.48
CA LEU A 133 20.01 21.77 -2.86
C LEU A 133 20.21 22.79 -1.73
N THR A 134 20.06 22.38 -0.47
CA THR A 134 19.98 23.31 0.68
C THR A 134 21.03 23.10 1.76
N GLY A 135 21.61 21.91 1.84
CA GLY A 135 22.42 21.44 2.96
C GLY A 135 21.64 21.07 4.23
N ARG A 136 20.30 21.07 4.19
CA ARG A 136 19.40 20.77 5.33
C ARG A 136 18.73 19.40 5.16
N SER A 137 18.08 18.90 6.20
CA SER A 137 17.30 17.65 6.14
C SER A 137 15.82 17.97 5.91
N ALA A 138 15.19 17.28 4.96
CA ALA A 138 13.74 17.38 4.76
C ALA A 138 12.98 16.81 5.96
N TYR A 139 13.54 15.82 6.66
CA TYR A 139 12.96 15.30 7.91
C TYR A 139 12.92 16.33 9.05
N GLU A 140 13.83 17.31 9.03
CA GLU A 140 13.85 18.40 10.02
C GLU A 140 12.95 19.57 9.60
N ASP A 141 12.83 19.80 8.29
CA ASP A 141 12.12 20.95 7.74
C ASP A 141 10.65 20.67 7.40
N CYS A 142 10.28 19.40 7.23
CA CYS A 142 8.89 18.96 7.07
C CYS A 142 8.21 19.02 8.43
N THR A 143 7.28 19.98 8.59
CA THR A 143 6.62 20.16 9.89
C THR A 143 5.47 19.16 10.07
N PRO A 144 5.09 18.82 11.32
CA PRO A 144 3.94 17.96 11.58
C PRO A 144 2.64 18.47 10.95
N GLU A 145 2.44 19.79 10.85
CA GLU A 145 1.26 20.37 10.22
C GLU A 145 1.22 20.15 8.70
N MET A 146 2.40 20.05 8.06
CA MET A 146 2.50 19.70 6.64
C MET A 146 2.15 18.22 6.43
N GLU A 147 2.69 17.34 7.28
CA GLU A 147 2.43 15.90 7.25
C GLU A 147 0.94 15.60 7.50
N GLU A 148 0.35 16.18 8.54
CA GLU A 148 -1.06 15.99 8.90
C GLU A 148 -1.98 16.44 7.76
N ARG A 149 -1.74 17.63 7.20
CA ARG A 149 -2.55 18.14 6.08
C ARG A 149 -2.50 17.20 4.88
N VAL A 150 -1.30 16.78 4.48
CA VAL A 150 -1.13 15.91 3.32
C VAL A 150 -1.76 14.54 3.58
N LEU A 151 -1.59 13.98 4.78
CA LEU A 151 -2.20 12.71 5.15
C LEU A 151 -3.73 12.78 5.16
N GLU A 152 -4.33 13.87 5.65
CA GLU A 152 -5.78 14.09 5.62
C GLU A 152 -6.30 14.17 4.18
N GLU A 153 -5.65 14.95 3.32
CA GLU A 153 -6.02 15.10 1.91
C GLU A 153 -5.91 13.77 1.13
N ILE A 154 -4.84 13.01 1.37
CA ILE A 154 -4.61 11.69 0.76
C ILE A 154 -5.59 10.66 1.30
N SER A 155 -5.82 10.62 2.61
CA SER A 155 -6.74 9.65 3.19
C SER A 155 -8.18 9.90 2.76
N GLY A 156 -8.55 11.17 2.50
CA GLY A 156 -9.88 11.55 2.02
C GLY A 156 -10.21 11.08 0.59
N GLU A 157 -9.21 10.79 -0.25
CA GLU A 157 -9.42 10.24 -1.61
C GLU A 157 -9.42 8.71 -1.66
N ILE A 158 -8.86 8.05 -0.64
CA ILE A 158 -8.71 6.60 -0.63
C ILE A 158 -9.99 5.93 -0.12
N LYS A 159 -10.55 5.04 -0.94
CA LYS A 159 -11.61 4.15 -0.50
C LYS A 159 -11.02 2.88 0.11
N TYR A 160 -10.89 2.83 1.43
CA TYR A 160 -10.32 1.68 2.11
C TYR A 160 -11.23 0.44 2.13
N HIS A 161 -10.63 -0.74 1.98
CA HIS A 161 -11.33 -2.01 2.22
C HIS A 161 -11.83 -2.05 3.69
N PRO A 162 -13.09 -2.43 3.98
CA PRO A 162 -13.64 -2.38 5.34
C PRO A 162 -12.89 -3.22 6.39
N LEU A 163 -12.16 -4.24 5.94
CA LEU A 163 -11.35 -5.11 6.80
C LEU A 163 -9.85 -4.75 6.81
N ILE A 164 -9.42 -3.71 6.09
CA ILE A 164 -8.01 -3.32 6.02
C ILE A 164 -7.48 -2.78 7.36
N GLU A 165 -8.38 -2.32 8.22
CA GLU A 165 -8.05 -1.80 9.56
C GLU A 165 -7.84 -2.92 10.61
N TYR A 166 -7.95 -4.20 10.21
CA TYR A 166 -7.81 -5.31 11.15
C TYR A 166 -6.66 -6.23 10.76
N PRO A 167 -5.87 -6.69 11.75
CA PRO A 167 -4.90 -7.76 11.53
C PRO A 167 -5.66 -9.05 11.25
N LEU A 168 -5.41 -9.65 10.09
CA LEU A 168 -6.06 -10.89 9.68
C LEU A 168 -5.11 -12.07 9.87
N GLN A 169 -5.68 -13.19 10.35
CA GLN A 169 -4.96 -14.46 10.40
C GLN A 169 -5.12 -15.23 9.09
N PRO A 170 -4.22 -16.17 8.75
CA PRO A 170 -4.26 -16.87 7.48
C PRO A 170 -5.64 -17.46 7.09
N PRO A 171 -6.41 -18.10 7.99
CA PRO A 171 -7.74 -18.61 7.63
C PRO A 171 -8.76 -17.51 7.26
N ASP A 172 -8.62 -16.33 7.84
CA ASP A 172 -9.46 -15.18 7.53
C ASP A 172 -8.99 -14.52 6.23
N VAL A 173 -7.69 -14.51 5.94
CA VAL A 173 -7.15 -14.04 4.65
C VAL A 173 -7.78 -14.78 3.49
N VAL A 174 -7.82 -16.11 3.48
CA VAL A 174 -8.46 -16.89 2.38
C VAL A 174 -9.93 -16.51 2.17
N THR A 175 -10.61 -16.06 3.22
CA THR A 175 -11.99 -15.58 3.09
C THR A 175 -12.07 -14.20 2.46
N VAL A 176 -11.21 -13.29 2.91
CA VAL A 176 -11.30 -11.87 2.61
C VAL A 176 -10.58 -11.56 1.29
N TYR A 177 -9.41 -12.15 1.09
CA TYR A 177 -8.49 -12.03 -0.03
C TYR A 177 -8.26 -13.43 -0.66
N PRO A 178 -9.25 -13.97 -1.38
CA PRO A 178 -9.18 -15.32 -1.94
C PRO A 178 -8.04 -15.51 -2.97
N GLU A 179 -7.73 -14.51 -3.80
CA GLU A 179 -6.65 -14.66 -4.79
C GLU A 179 -5.26 -14.71 -4.14
N ILE A 180 -5.04 -13.91 -3.10
CA ILE A 180 -3.86 -14.01 -2.24
C ILE A 180 -3.84 -15.38 -1.54
N GLY A 181 -4.97 -15.82 -1.00
CA GLY A 181 -5.11 -17.15 -0.40
C GLY A 181 -4.69 -18.27 -1.36
N ASP A 182 -5.17 -18.25 -2.60
CA ASP A 182 -4.84 -19.21 -3.66
C ASP A 182 -3.36 -19.16 -4.06
N MET A 183 -2.76 -17.96 -4.09
CA MET A 183 -1.32 -17.79 -4.33
C MET A 183 -0.50 -18.48 -3.24
N ILE A 184 -0.79 -18.20 -1.98
CA ILE A 184 -0.05 -18.76 -0.82
C ILE A 184 -0.24 -20.27 -0.70
N MET A 185 -1.45 -20.77 -1.01
CA MET A 185 -1.70 -22.21 -1.07
C MET A 185 -0.80 -22.91 -2.10
N LYS A 186 -0.52 -22.28 -3.24
CA LYS A 186 0.39 -22.83 -4.26
C LYS A 186 1.85 -22.79 -3.82
N THR A 187 2.27 -21.72 -3.14
CA THR A 187 3.67 -21.52 -2.74
C THR A 187 4.06 -22.31 -1.48
N HIS A 188 3.22 -22.29 -0.44
CA HIS A 188 3.57 -22.81 0.90
C HIS A 188 2.72 -24.02 1.35
N GLY A 189 1.65 -24.35 0.62
CA GLY A 189 0.76 -25.47 0.94
C GLY A 189 -0.13 -25.26 2.17
N ILE A 190 -0.88 -26.30 2.54
CA ILE A 190 -1.97 -26.24 3.53
C ILE A 190 -1.50 -25.91 4.96
N ARG A 191 -0.26 -26.27 5.33
CA ARG A 191 0.27 -26.08 6.69
C ARG A 191 0.30 -24.62 7.13
N PHE A 192 0.45 -23.70 6.18
CA PHE A 192 0.47 -22.26 6.44
C PHE A 192 -0.88 -21.71 6.97
N PHE A 193 -1.97 -22.44 6.75
CA PHE A 193 -3.32 -22.06 7.21
C PHE A 193 -3.75 -22.78 8.49
N SER A 194 -2.80 -23.37 9.21
CA SER A 194 -3.07 -23.99 10.51
C SER A 194 -3.46 -22.93 11.54
N LYS A 195 -4.13 -23.34 12.63
CA LYS A 195 -4.48 -22.41 13.71
C LYS A 195 -3.27 -21.94 14.53
N ASP A 196 -2.15 -22.65 14.41
CA ASP A 196 -0.93 -22.40 15.17
C ASP A 196 0.02 -21.41 14.43
N SER A 197 -0.22 -21.18 13.14
CA SER A 197 0.47 -20.16 12.35
C SER A 197 -0.21 -18.81 12.54
N SER A 198 0.34 -18.01 13.44
CA SER A 198 -0.07 -16.62 13.64
C SER A 198 0.89 -15.68 12.91
N ILE A 199 0.34 -14.77 12.09
CA ILE A 199 1.11 -13.68 11.46
C ILE A 199 1.40 -12.57 12.48
N TRP A 200 0.50 -12.41 13.45
CA TRP A 200 0.52 -11.32 14.42
C TRP A 200 1.01 -11.78 15.79
N ASN A 201 1.73 -10.91 16.51
CA ASN A 201 2.18 -11.22 17.86
C ASN A 201 1.01 -11.12 18.87
N THR A 202 0.22 -12.19 18.99
CA THR A 202 -0.94 -12.27 19.89
C THR A 202 -0.57 -12.45 21.36
N SER A 203 0.72 -12.44 21.71
CA SER A 203 1.13 -12.33 23.12
C SER A 203 0.88 -10.92 23.67
N LEU A 204 0.83 -9.91 22.78
CA LEU A 204 0.41 -8.55 23.11
C LEU A 204 -1.12 -8.48 23.20
N PRO A 205 -1.70 -8.07 24.34
CA PRO A 205 -3.16 -8.06 24.54
C PRO A 205 -3.93 -7.20 23.53
N GLU A 206 -3.35 -6.06 23.14
CA GLU A 206 -3.97 -5.12 22.21
C GLU A 206 -4.07 -5.71 20.79
N LEU A 207 -2.98 -6.28 20.28
CA LEU A 207 -2.99 -6.97 18.98
C LEU A 207 -3.92 -8.18 19.01
N LYS A 208 -3.93 -8.94 20.11
CA LYS A 208 -4.86 -10.06 20.27
C LYS A 208 -6.31 -9.61 20.17
N ALA A 209 -6.69 -8.54 20.86
CA ALA A 209 -8.04 -7.98 20.79
C ALA A 209 -8.40 -7.50 19.37
N MET A 210 -7.45 -6.89 18.66
CA MET A 210 -7.64 -6.46 17.27
C MET A 210 -7.83 -7.63 16.30
N VAL A 211 -7.06 -8.71 16.47
CA VAL A 211 -7.24 -9.96 15.69
C VAL A 211 -8.62 -10.57 15.95
N GLU A 212 -9.04 -10.66 17.21
CA GLU A 212 -10.36 -11.21 17.57
C GLU A 212 -11.50 -10.36 17.00
N LYS A 213 -11.36 -9.03 17.01
CA LYS A 213 -12.30 -8.09 16.39
C LYS A 213 -12.35 -8.26 14.88
N GLY A 214 -11.20 -8.37 14.21
CA GLY A 214 -11.09 -8.66 12.78
C GLY A 214 -11.83 -9.95 12.40
N ALA A 215 -11.57 -11.04 13.13
CA ALA A 215 -12.25 -12.33 12.93
C ALA A 215 -13.78 -12.22 13.12
N ALA A 216 -14.26 -11.39 14.05
CA ALA A 216 -15.68 -11.13 14.24
C ALA A 216 -16.30 -10.39 13.03
N GLU A 217 -15.61 -9.38 12.49
CA GLU A 217 -16.04 -8.67 11.28
C GLU A 217 -16.04 -9.58 10.04
N VAL A 218 -15.04 -10.45 9.89
CA VAL A 218 -15.00 -11.47 8.83
C VAL A 218 -16.22 -12.39 8.90
N ARG A 219 -16.60 -12.85 10.10
CA ARG A 219 -17.82 -13.66 10.29
C ARG A 219 -19.10 -12.90 9.91
N LYS A 220 -19.19 -11.60 10.22
CA LYS A 220 -20.32 -10.76 9.80
C LYS A 220 -20.38 -10.64 8.28
N LEU A 221 -19.23 -10.41 7.63
CA LEU A 221 -19.11 -10.34 6.18
C LEU A 221 -19.54 -11.66 5.50
N LYS A 222 -19.09 -12.81 6.02
CA LYS A 222 -19.55 -14.14 5.55
C LYS A 222 -21.08 -14.28 5.63
N LYS A 223 -21.67 -13.93 6.78
CA LYS A 223 -23.14 -13.99 6.99
C LYS A 223 -23.90 -13.06 6.04
N ALA A 224 -23.39 -11.86 5.79
CA ALA A 224 -23.99 -10.91 4.86
C ALA A 224 -23.95 -11.42 3.40
N LYS A 225 -22.81 -11.99 2.97
CA LYS A 225 -22.68 -12.63 1.64
C LYS A 225 -23.66 -13.79 1.48
N GLN A 226 -23.81 -14.65 2.50
CA GLN A 226 -24.75 -15.77 2.47
C GLN A 226 -26.21 -15.30 2.37
N LYS A 227 -26.63 -14.33 3.20
CA LYS A 227 -27.97 -13.75 3.15
C LYS A 227 -28.31 -13.12 1.80
N ASN A 228 -27.34 -12.51 1.13
CA ASN A 228 -27.56 -11.94 -0.21
C ASN A 228 -27.67 -13.03 -1.29
N ARG A 229 -26.97 -14.18 -1.15
CA ARG A 229 -27.13 -15.34 -2.04
C ARG A 229 -28.49 -16.03 -1.87
N ASP A 230 -29.02 -16.05 -0.66
CA ASP A 230 -30.30 -16.70 -0.34
C ASP A 230 -31.53 -15.82 -0.66
N LYS A 231 -31.33 -14.58 -1.12
CA LYS A 231 -32.45 -13.73 -1.59
C LYS A 231 -32.96 -14.24 -2.94
N PRO A 232 -34.27 -14.50 -3.12
CA PRO A 232 -34.81 -14.89 -4.40
C PRO A 232 -34.58 -13.77 -5.42
N GLN A 233 -33.87 -14.09 -6.52
CA GLN A 233 -33.83 -13.22 -7.69
C GLN A 233 -35.27 -13.02 -8.15
N LYS A 234 -35.79 -11.78 -8.05
CA LYS A 234 -37.04 -11.42 -8.69
C LYS A 234 -36.89 -11.74 -10.18
N ARG A 235 -37.52 -12.83 -10.62
CA ARG A 235 -37.79 -13.06 -12.04
C ARG A 235 -38.65 -11.89 -12.48
N ASN A 236 -38.05 -10.93 -13.19
CA ASN A 236 -38.84 -10.05 -14.04
C ASN A 236 -39.40 -10.95 -15.12
N ASP A 237 -40.63 -11.39 -14.91
CA ASP A 237 -41.43 -12.11 -15.90
C ASP A 237 -41.95 -11.06 -16.90
N PRO A 238 -41.47 -11.03 -18.16
CA PRO A 238 -42.01 -10.14 -19.16
C PRO A 238 -43.23 -10.84 -19.78
N SER A 239 -44.38 -10.74 -19.13
CA SER A 239 -45.65 -11.18 -19.70
C SER A 239 -46.82 -10.46 -19.05
N ARG A 240 -47.24 -9.33 -19.66
CA ARG A 240 -48.43 -9.27 -20.53
C ARG A 240 -48.96 -7.84 -20.65
#